data_AF-A0A7V3JQJ9-F1
#
_entry.id   AF-A0A7V3JQJ9-F1
#
_cell.length_a   1.000
_cell.length_b   1.000
_cell.length_c   1.000
_cell.angle_alpha   90.00
_cell.angle_beta   90.00
_cell.angle_gamma   90.00
#
_symmetry.space_group_name_H-M   'P 1'
#
loop_
_entity.id
_entity.type
_entity.pdbx_description
1 polymer ?
#
loop_
_entity_poly.entity_id
_entity_poly.type
_entity_poly.pdbx_seq_one_letter_code
_entity_poly.pdbx_strand_id
1 'polypeptide(L)'
;MTADELALRLLPQPQRLILAKGALNMRLSPLPAALPSGEGNAACRQVLEEAISAVGLRAAWRPAHDALSFTIGKPCPLPALPTKG
;
A
#
# COMPACT_ATOMS: atom_id res chain seq x y z
N MET A 1 -10.90 13.99 -11.76
CA MET A 1 -10.65 12.54 -11.77
C MET A 1 -11.62 11.89 -10.81
N THR A 2 -12.58 11.14 -11.34
CA THR A 2 -13.55 10.35 -10.56
C THR A 2 -12.95 9.01 -10.13
N ALA A 3 -13.63 8.27 -9.24
CA ALA A 3 -13.21 6.93 -8.85
C ALA A 3 -13.23 5.97 -10.06
N ASP A 4 -14.24 6.06 -10.92
CA ASP A 4 -14.39 5.21 -12.10
C ASP A 4 -13.29 5.46 -13.13
N GLU A 5 -12.96 6.73 -13.38
CA GLU A 5 -11.84 7.12 -14.25
C GLU A 5 -10.50 6.57 -13.74
N LEU A 6 -10.30 6.53 -12.43
CA LEU A 6 -9.08 5.96 -11.85
C LEU A 6 -9.09 4.43 -11.89
N ALA A 7 -10.23 3.79 -11.63
CA ALA A 7 -10.36 2.34 -11.66
C ALA A 7 -10.04 1.76 -13.05
N LEU A 8 -10.46 2.43 -14.13
CA LEU A 8 -10.16 2.03 -15.51
C LEU A 8 -8.67 2.07 -15.87
N ARG A 9 -7.84 2.77 -15.07
CA ARG A 9 -6.39 2.88 -15.26
C ARG A 9 -5.61 1.85 -14.44
N LEU A 10 -6.27 1.09 -13.58
CA LEU A 10 -5.67 0.08 -12.71
C LEU A 10 -5.92 -1.31 -13.31
N LEU A 11 -4.86 -2.13 -13.38
CA LEU A 11 -4.93 -3.48 -13.93
C LEU A 11 -4.42 -4.50 -12.89
N PRO A 12 -5.20 -5.55 -12.58
CA PRO A 12 -6.61 -5.73 -12.96
C PRO A 12 -7.49 -4.63 -12.35
N GLN A 13 -8.66 -4.41 -12.94
CA GLN A 13 -9.59 -3.42 -12.42
C GLN A 13 -10.01 -3.81 -10.98
N PRO A 14 -9.90 -2.90 -10.00
CA PRO A 14 -10.29 -3.20 -8.63
C PRO A 14 -11.80 -3.44 -8.55
N GLN A 15 -12.22 -4.43 -7.74
CA GLN A 15 -13.63 -4.70 -7.50
C GLN A 15 -14.36 -3.52 -6.84
N ARG A 16 -13.64 -2.71 -6.06
CA ARG A 16 -14.16 -1.51 -5.39
C ARG A 16 -13.05 -0.48 -5.22
N LEU A 17 -13.35 0.76 -5.57
CA LEU A 17 -12.46 1.92 -5.36
C LEU A 17 -13.27 3.06 -4.74
N ILE A 18 -12.78 3.61 -3.63
CA ILE A 18 -13.39 4.74 -2.93
C ILE A 18 -12.35 5.85 -2.85
N LEU A 19 -12.69 7.04 -3.33
CA LEU A 19 -11.84 8.22 -3.19
C LEU A 19 -12.25 8.98 -1.93
N ALA A 20 -11.30 9.13 -1.00
CA ALA A 20 -11.43 10.03 0.14
C ALA A 20 -10.78 11.38 -0.18
N LYS A 21 -11.27 12.45 0.44
CA LYS A 21 -10.62 13.76 0.36
C LYS A 21 -9.31 13.74 1.15
N GLY A 22 -8.23 14.16 0.51
CA GLY A 22 -6.92 14.31 1.15
C GLY A 22 -5.78 14.04 0.18
N ALA A 23 -4.59 14.50 0.54
CA ALA A 23 -3.35 14.15 -0.13
C ALA A 23 -2.27 13.95 0.94
N LEU A 24 -1.56 12.83 0.85
CA LEU A 24 -0.43 12.54 1.74
C LEU A 24 0.84 13.01 1.06
N ASN A 25 1.56 13.93 1.71
CA ASN A 25 2.83 14.43 1.18
C ASN A 25 3.96 13.46 1.56
N MET A 26 4.45 12.70 0.58
CA MET A 26 5.54 11.73 0.77
C MET A 26 6.92 12.39 0.67
N ARG A 27 7.19 13.42 1.49
CA ARG A 27 8.53 14.05 1.61
C ARG A 27 9.43 13.37 2.64
N LEU A 28 8.91 12.37 3.36
CA LEU A 28 9.63 11.69 4.42
C LEU A 28 10.52 10.60 3.82
N SER A 29 11.83 10.75 3.99
CA SER A 29 12.83 9.73 3.72
C SER A 29 13.71 9.55 4.97
N PRO A 30 13.82 8.34 5.53
CA PRO A 30 13.23 7.09 5.03
C PRO A 30 11.75 6.93 5.40
N LEU A 31 10.96 6.30 4.52
CA LEU A 31 9.55 5.93 4.71
C LEU A 31 9.46 4.70 5.63
N PRO A 32 8.87 4.81 6.83
CA PRO A 32 8.65 3.66 7.70
C PRO A 32 7.73 2.63 7.02
N ALA A 33 8.16 1.37 7.00
CA ALA A 33 7.42 0.27 6.42
C ALA A 33 7.33 -0.92 7.39
N ALA A 34 6.15 -1.51 7.50
CA ALA A 34 5.87 -2.69 8.31
C ALA A 34 5.23 -3.80 7.45
N LEU A 35 5.93 -4.92 7.30
CA LEU A 35 5.49 -6.08 6.51
C LEU A 35 5.46 -7.32 7.39
N PRO A 36 4.62 -8.33 7.06
CA PRO A 36 4.64 -9.59 7.77
C PRO A 36 5.99 -10.30 7.54
N SER A 37 6.48 -10.97 8.59
CA SER A 37 7.67 -11.82 8.50
C SER A 37 7.41 -13.11 7.73
N GLY A 38 8.47 -13.81 7.34
CA GLY A 38 8.40 -15.11 6.65
C GLY A 38 8.70 -15.05 5.15
N GLU A 39 9.16 -16.18 4.60
CA GLU A 39 9.59 -16.29 3.19
C GLU A 39 8.46 -16.02 2.19
N GLY A 40 7.22 -16.39 2.53
CA GLY A 40 6.05 -16.11 1.69
C GLY A 40 5.80 -14.62 1.42
N ASN A 41 6.39 -13.72 2.22
CA ASN A 41 6.27 -12.27 2.06
C ASN A 41 7.54 -11.62 1.47
N ALA A 42 8.55 -12.41 1.10
CA ALA A 42 9.81 -11.89 0.55
C ALA A 42 9.59 -11.15 -0.78
N ALA A 43 8.76 -11.70 -1.66
CA ALA A 43 8.39 -11.05 -2.92
C ALA A 43 7.66 -9.71 -2.69
N CYS A 44 6.73 -9.67 -1.74
CA CYS A 44 6.04 -8.42 -1.38
C CYS A 44 7.00 -7.35 -0.85
N ARG A 45 8.02 -7.77 -0.08
CA ARG A 45 9.05 -6.86 0.42
C ARG A 45 9.86 -6.28 -0.73
N GLN A 46 10.33 -7.12 -1.64
CA GLN A 46 11.12 -6.70 -2.80
C GLN A 46 10.35 -5.72 -3.68
N VAL A 47 9.10 -6.05 -4.05
CA VAL A 47 8.26 -5.18 -4.89
C VAL A 47 8.05 -3.81 -4.22
N LEU A 48 7.88 -3.78 -2.90
CA LEU A 48 7.75 -2.52 -2.18
C LEU A 48 9.06 -1.71 -2.17
N GLU A 49 10.21 -2.35 -1.97
CA GLU A 49 11.51 -1.67 -2.02
C GLU A 49 11.76 -1.05 -3.39
N GLU A 50 11.49 -1.80 -4.45
CA GLU A 50 11.62 -1.33 -5.83
C GLU A 50 10.69 -0.14 -6.10
N ALA A 51 9.43 -0.21 -5.67
CA ALA A 51 8.47 0.88 -5.84
C ALA A 51 8.84 2.15 -5.07
N ILE A 52 9.32 2.01 -3.82
CA ILE A 52 9.78 3.14 -3.00
C ILE A 52 11.05 3.75 -3.62
N SER A 53 11.97 2.92 -4.10
CA SER A 53 13.20 3.36 -4.75
C SER A 53 12.93 4.10 -6.07
N ALA A 54 11.96 3.62 -6.87
CA ALA A 54 11.56 4.24 -8.14
C ALA A 54 11.06 5.68 -7.99
N VAL A 55 10.56 6.05 -6.81
CA VAL A 55 10.12 7.43 -6.49
C VAL A 55 11.18 8.22 -5.70
N GLY A 56 12.41 7.72 -5.60
CA GLY A 56 13.55 8.40 -4.95
C GLY A 56 13.53 8.38 -3.42
N LEU A 57 12.74 7.49 -2.81
CA LEU A 57 12.65 7.33 -1.36
C LEU A 57 13.45 6.12 -0.88
N ARG A 58 13.69 6.02 0.42
CA ARG A 58 14.28 4.83 1.07
C ARG A 58 13.31 4.24 2.07
N ALA A 59 13.18 2.92 2.11
CA ALA A 59 12.37 2.23 3.11
C ALA A 59 13.12 2.15 4.45
N ALA A 60 12.40 2.30 5.56
CA ALA A 60 12.88 1.94 6.90
C ALA A 60 11.98 0.86 7.50
N TRP A 61 12.51 -0.35 7.64
CA TRP A 61 11.80 -1.54 8.15
C TRP A 61 11.61 -1.51 9.66
N ARG A 62 10.80 -0.57 10.14
CA ARG A 62 10.50 -0.40 11.56
C ARG A 62 9.07 0.09 11.76
N PRO A 63 8.42 -0.28 12.88
CA PRO A 63 7.15 0.33 13.27
C PRO A 63 7.35 1.84 13.47
N ALA A 64 6.49 2.66 12.88
CA ALA A 64 6.37 4.07 13.22
C ALA A 64 4.93 4.35 13.62
N HIS A 65 4.74 4.79 14.86
CA HIS A 65 3.41 5.03 15.42
C HIS A 65 2.89 6.45 15.12
N ASP A 66 3.78 7.41 14.80
CA ASP A 66 3.44 8.83 14.65
C ASP A 66 3.91 9.47 13.32
N ALA A 67 4.17 8.65 12.30
CA ALA A 67 4.60 9.13 10.98
C ALA A 67 3.79 8.47 9.86
N LEU A 68 3.77 9.12 8.69
CA LEU A 68 3.29 8.48 7.47
C LEU A 68 4.06 7.17 7.27
N SER A 69 3.34 6.05 7.21
CA SER A 69 3.95 4.72 7.14
C SER A 69 3.21 3.84 6.14
N PHE A 70 3.93 2.86 5.60
CA PHE A 70 3.38 1.84 4.73
C PHE A 70 3.25 0.52 5.50
N THR A 71 2.07 -0.09 5.51
CA THR A 71 1.84 -1.35 6.25
C THR A 71 1.15 -2.38 5.36
N ILE A 72 1.68 -3.60 5.33
CA ILE A 72 1.01 -4.78 4.74
C ILE A 72 0.72 -5.77 5.87
N GLY A 73 -0.47 -6.36 5.87
CA GLY A 73 -0.81 -7.53 6.69
C GLY A 73 -1.09 -7.30 8.18
N LYS A 74 -1.02 -6.07 8.71
CA LYS A 74 -1.80 -5.72 9.92
C LYS A 74 -3.28 -5.62 9.53
N PRO A 75 -4.24 -5.93 10.44
CA PRO A 75 -5.66 -6.00 10.09
C PRO A 75 -6.16 -4.64 9.62
N CYS A 76 -6.19 -4.46 8.30
CA CYS A 76 -7.19 -3.61 7.67
C CYS A 76 -8.48 -4.43 7.74
N PRO A 77 -9.58 -3.92 8.33
CA PRO A 77 -10.85 -4.62 8.27
C PRO A 77 -11.26 -4.73 6.80
N LEU A 78 -10.94 -5.86 6.19
CA LEU A 78 -11.40 -6.17 4.84
C LEU A 78 -12.89 -6.55 4.95
N PRO A 79 -13.75 -6.05 4.04
CA PRO A 79 -15.11 -6.54 3.96
C PRO A 79 -15.09 -8.04 3.66
N ALA A 80 -16.09 -8.77 4.16
CA ALA A 80 -16.24 -10.19 3.87
C ALA A 80 -16.23 -10.42 2.35
N LEU A 81 -15.44 -11.39 1.89
CA LEU A 81 -15.42 -11.78 0.48
C LEU A 81 -16.81 -12.34 0.10
N PRO A 82 -17.30 -12.05 -1.12
CA PRO A 82 -18.53 -12.66 -1.61
C PRO A 82 -18.36 -14.19 -1.69
N THR A 83 -19.35 -14.92 -1.19
CA THR A 83 -19.33 -16.40 -1.11
C THR A 83 -19.62 -17.10 -2.44
N LYS A 84 -19.83 -16.35 -3.52
CA LYS A 84 -20.08 -16.88 -4.86
C LYS A 84 -19.35 -16.02 -5.90
N GLY A 85 -18.57 -16.68 -6.75
CA GLY A 85 -17.96 -16.10 -7.95
C GLY A 85 -18.92 -16.13 -9.14
#